data_AF-A0A176YQT4-F1
#
_entry.id   AF-A0A176YQT4-F1
#
_cell.length_a   1.000
_cell.length_b   1.000
_cell.length_c   1.000
_cell.angle_alpha   90.00
_cell.angle_beta   90.00
_cell.angle_gamma   90.00
#
_symmetry.space_group_name_H-M   'P 1'
#
loop_
_entity.id
_entity.type
_entity.pdbx_description
1 polymer ?
#
loop_
_entity_poly.entity_id
_entity_poly.type
_entity_poly.pdbx_seq_one_letter_code
_entity_poly.pdbx_strand_id
1 'polypeptide(L)'
;MFRTDAFASKSANLLILIGRILLAWVFVGSAYGAITNFSGSVGYFRSLNLPAPELFTATTVALEVLMSAGLIFGLGTRYVAILVFLFVLAATAIAHRYWDYPPGPQQIGQYNNFLKNISIMGGAILIFVTGAGRFSLDRKFGR
;
A
#
# COMPACT_ATOMS: atom_id res chain seq x y z
N MET A 1 8.97 -21.36 26.18
CA MET A 1 8.33 -20.62 25.07
C MET A 1 7.20 -19.79 25.66
N PHE A 2 7.21 -18.47 25.51
CA PHE A 2 6.17 -17.61 26.08
C PHE A 2 4.83 -17.91 25.38
N ARG A 3 3.70 -17.70 26.08
CA ARG A 3 2.35 -17.97 25.54
C ARG A 3 2.10 -17.25 24.20
N THR A 4 2.70 -16.07 24.02
CA THR A 4 2.64 -15.25 22.80
C THR A 4 3.30 -15.93 21.61
N ASP A 5 4.48 -16.51 21.78
CA ASP A 5 5.21 -17.18 20.70
C ASP A 5 4.45 -18.43 20.24
N ALA A 6 3.88 -19.16 21.20
CA ALA A 6 3.08 -20.35 20.93
C ALA A 6 1.79 -20.00 20.17
N PHE A 7 1.16 -18.87 20.49
CA PHE A 7 0.01 -18.37 19.74
C PHE A 7 0.40 -17.92 18.32
N ALA A 8 1.47 -17.13 18.20
CA ALA A 8 1.92 -16.61 16.90
C ALA A 8 2.27 -17.73 15.92
N SER A 9 3.01 -18.75 16.38
CA SER A 9 3.36 -19.91 15.55
C SER A 9 2.15 -20.75 15.13
N LYS A 10 1.23 -21.06 16.06
CA LYS A 10 0.02 -21.86 15.76
C LYS A 10 -0.96 -21.13 14.82
N SER A 11 -1.05 -19.80 14.96
CA SER A 11 -2.00 -18.97 14.21
C SER A 11 -1.36 -18.24 13.03
N ALA A 12 -0.09 -18.52 12.70
CA ALA A 12 0.73 -17.75 11.75
C ALA A 12 0.01 -17.45 10.43
N ASN A 13 -0.61 -18.46 9.83
CA ASN A 13 -1.30 -18.31 8.55
C ASN A 13 -2.50 -17.35 8.59
N LEU A 14 -3.26 -17.36 9.70
CA LEU A 14 -4.36 -16.43 9.88
C LEU A 14 -3.84 -15.01 10.12
N LEU A 15 -2.80 -14.87 10.94
CA LEU A 15 -2.16 -13.59 11.23
C LEU A 15 -1.55 -12.96 9.96
N ILE A 16 -0.95 -13.75 9.08
CA ILE A 16 -0.45 -13.29 7.77
C ILE A 16 -1.61 -12.81 6.88
N LEU A 17 -2.74 -13.51 6.85
CA LEU A 17 -3.91 -13.05 6.10
C LEU A 17 -4.42 -11.70 6.63
N ILE A 18 -4.57 -11.59 7.96
CA ILE A 18 -4.98 -10.33 8.61
C ILE A 18 -4.01 -9.21 8.26
N GLY A 19 -2.69 -9.46 8.38
CA GLY A 19 -1.65 -8.48 8.04
C GLY A 19 -1.74 -7.99 6.60
N ARG A 20 -1.97 -8.89 5.63
CA ARG A 20 -2.16 -8.52 4.23
C ARG A 20 -3.42 -7.70 4.00
N ILE A 21 -4.55 -8.05 4.61
CA ILE A 21 -5.79 -7.29 4.50
C ILE A 21 -5.62 -5.89 5.08
N LEU A 22 -5.03 -5.77 6.27
CA LEU A 22 -4.78 -4.46 6.91
C LEU A 22 -3.83 -3.60 6.09
N LEU A 23 -2.76 -4.19 5.52
CA LEU A 23 -1.84 -3.49 4.64
C LEU A 23 -2.52 -3.06 3.33
N ALA A 24 -3.40 -3.89 2.77
CA ALA A 24 -4.16 -3.58 1.57
C ALA A 24 -5.20 -2.47 1.78
N TRP A 25 -5.75 -2.34 2.99
CA TRP A 25 -6.89 -1.48 3.27
C TRP A 25 -6.63 0.00 2.98
N VAL A 26 -5.38 0.45 3.14
CA VAL A 26 -4.99 1.82 2.78
C VAL A 26 -5.16 2.10 1.29
N PHE A 27 -4.84 1.12 0.44
CA PHE A 27 -4.98 1.23 -1.02
C PHE A 27 -6.43 1.10 -1.47
N VAL A 28 -7.23 0.28 -0.78
CA VAL A 28 -8.68 0.20 -1.01
C VAL A 28 -9.34 1.56 -0.75
N GLY A 29 -9.04 2.18 0.39
CA GLY A 29 -9.56 3.51 0.73
C GLY A 29 -9.09 4.59 -0.24
N SER A 30 -7.80 4.60 -0.59
CA SER A 30 -7.21 5.54 -1.55
C SER A 30 -7.85 5.43 -2.94
N ALA A 31 -7.92 4.20 -3.48
CA ALA A 31 -8.52 3.93 -4.78
C ALA A 31 -10.02 4.29 -4.80
N TYR A 32 -10.76 3.94 -3.74
CA TYR A 32 -12.18 4.32 -3.64
C TYR A 32 -12.38 5.84 -3.68
N GLY A 33 -11.56 6.59 -2.94
CA GLY A 33 -11.59 8.05 -2.96
C GLY A 33 -11.27 8.62 -4.34
N ALA A 34 -10.24 8.09 -5.00
CA ALA A 34 -9.82 8.53 -6.32
C ALA A 34 -10.82 8.14 -7.43
N ILE A 35 -11.51 7.00 -7.31
CA ILE A 35 -12.56 6.59 -8.26
C ILE A 35 -13.80 7.48 -8.10
N THR A 36 -14.22 7.74 -6.85
CA THR A 36 -15.43 8.54 -6.58
C THR A 36 -15.22 10.04 -6.80
N ASN A 37 -13.98 10.52 -6.70
CA ASN A 37 -13.61 11.91 -6.97
C ASN A 37 -12.39 12.02 -7.89
N PHE A 38 -12.48 11.42 -9.08
CA PHE A 38 -11.37 11.38 -10.03
C PHE A 38 -10.86 12.77 -10.41
N SER A 39 -11.76 13.72 -10.69
CA SER A 39 -11.40 15.11 -11.01
C SER A 39 -10.62 15.78 -9.88
N GLY A 40 -10.96 15.50 -8.62
CA GLY A 40 -10.21 15.98 -7.47
C GLY A 40 -8.79 15.42 -7.41
N SER A 41 -8.62 14.12 -7.67
CA SER A 41 -7.29 13.49 -7.75
C SER A 41 -6.45 14.01 -8.92
N VAL A 42 -7.07 14.26 -10.08
CA VAL A 42 -6.40 14.94 -11.22
C VAL A 42 -5.96 16.35 -10.82
N GLY A 43 -6.82 17.10 -10.13
CA GLY A 43 -6.48 18.42 -9.60
C GLY A 43 -5.28 18.39 -8.64
N TYR A 44 -5.19 17.37 -7.80
CA TYR A 44 -4.04 17.17 -6.91
C TYR A 44 -2.76 16.86 -7.68
N PHE A 45 -2.78 15.94 -8.66
CA PHE A 45 -1.58 15.67 -9.46
C PHE A 45 -1.17 16.85 -10.35
N ARG A 46 -2.14 17.68 -10.78
CA ARG A 46 -1.85 18.95 -11.43
C ARG A 46 -1.14 19.93 -10.51
N SER A 47 -1.50 20.00 -9.23
CA SER A 47 -0.81 20.87 -8.26
C SER A 47 0.62 20.42 -7.94
N LEU A 48 0.93 19.14 -8.19
CA LEU A 48 2.30 18.59 -8.14
C LEU A 48 3.11 18.84 -9.42
N ASN A 49 2.56 19.56 -10.41
CA ASN A 49 3.18 19.82 -11.72
C ASN A 49 3.58 18.55 -12.49
N LEU A 50 2.84 17.44 -12.30
CA LEU A 50 3.09 16.22 -13.06
C LEU A 50 2.64 16.38 -14.53
N PRO A 51 3.42 15.87 -15.50
CA PRO A 51 2.99 15.84 -16.89
C PRO A 51 1.81 14.88 -17.03
N ALA A 52 0.77 15.25 -17.80
CA ALA A 52 -0.43 14.44 -18.01
C ALA A 52 -1.07 13.91 -16.71
N PRO A 53 -1.58 14.80 -15.82
CA PRO A 53 -2.09 14.42 -14.50
C PRO A 53 -3.22 13.37 -14.56
N GLU A 54 -4.02 13.38 -15.61
CA GLU A 54 -5.07 12.38 -15.86
C GLU A 54 -4.50 10.96 -16.00
N LEU A 55 -3.36 10.81 -16.69
CA LEU A 55 -2.69 9.52 -16.87
C LEU A 55 -2.09 9.02 -15.54
N PHE A 56 -1.48 9.92 -14.77
CA PHE A 56 -0.99 9.59 -13.43
C PHE A 56 -2.14 9.14 -12.53
N THR A 57 -3.28 9.85 -12.52
CA THR A 57 -4.43 9.48 -11.70
C THR A 57 -4.97 8.11 -12.09
N ALA A 58 -5.17 7.85 -13.38
CA ALA A 58 -5.63 6.55 -13.87
C ALA A 58 -4.66 5.41 -13.49
N THR A 59 -3.34 5.66 -13.63
CA THR A 59 -2.31 4.67 -13.30
C THR A 59 -2.26 4.40 -11.80
N THR A 60 -2.33 5.43 -10.96
CA THR A 60 -2.40 5.31 -9.50
C THR A 60 -3.60 4.45 -9.09
N VAL A 61 -4.80 4.76 -9.59
CA VAL A 61 -6.00 3.98 -9.29
C VAL A 61 -5.85 2.51 -9.71
N ALA A 62 -5.35 2.26 -10.92
CA ALA A 62 -5.17 0.91 -11.42
C ALA A 62 -4.19 0.10 -10.56
N LEU A 63 -3.05 0.70 -10.18
CA LEU A 63 -2.06 0.06 -9.32
C LEU A 63 -2.60 -0.19 -7.91
N GLU A 64 -3.31 0.78 -7.31
CA GLU A 64 -3.88 0.61 -5.98
C GLU A 64 -4.92 -0.50 -5.94
N VAL A 65 -5.77 -0.62 -6.96
CA VAL A 65 -6.73 -1.72 -7.09
C VAL A 65 -5.99 -3.06 -7.25
N LEU A 66 -4.99 -3.12 -8.14
CA LEU A 66 -4.22 -4.34 -8.39
C LEU A 66 -3.49 -4.81 -7.12
N MET A 67 -2.82 -3.91 -6.41
CA MET A 67 -2.10 -4.23 -5.18
C MET A 67 -3.06 -4.67 -4.07
N SER A 68 -4.21 -3.98 -3.93
CA SER A 68 -5.24 -4.35 -2.95
C SER A 68 -5.76 -5.76 -3.20
N ALA A 69 -6.18 -6.05 -4.43
CA ALA A 69 -6.67 -7.38 -4.81
C ALA A 69 -5.56 -8.44 -4.65
N GLY A 70 -4.34 -8.12 -5.08
CA GLY A 70 -3.19 -9.00 -4.99
C GLY A 70 -2.85 -9.41 -3.55
N LEU A 71 -2.86 -8.46 -2.61
CA LEU A 71 -2.61 -8.75 -1.19
C LEU A 71 -3.77 -9.50 -0.54
N ILE A 72 -5.02 -9.10 -0.79
CA ILE A 72 -6.21 -9.68 -0.15
C ILE A 72 -6.42 -11.13 -0.59
N PHE A 73 -6.36 -11.40 -1.90
CA PHE A 73 -6.55 -12.74 -2.44
C PHE A 73 -5.28 -13.59 -2.43
N GLY A 74 -4.12 -12.96 -2.19
CA GLY A 74 -2.83 -13.63 -2.24
C GLY A 74 -2.50 -14.11 -3.65
N LEU A 75 -2.45 -13.17 -4.60
CA LEU A 75 -2.10 -13.40 -6.01
C LEU A 75 -0.73 -12.75 -6.29
N GLY A 76 0.27 -13.55 -6.62
CA GLY A 76 1.65 -13.12 -6.78
C GLY A 76 2.20 -12.41 -5.55
N THR A 77 1.89 -12.88 -4.33
CA THR A 77 2.03 -12.07 -3.09
C THR A 77 3.39 -11.40 -2.92
N ARG A 78 4.49 -12.10 -3.23
CA ARG A 78 5.85 -11.54 -3.15
C ARG A 78 6.12 -10.46 -4.20
N TYR A 79 5.61 -10.64 -5.42
CA TYR A 79 5.73 -9.63 -6.47
C TYR A 79 4.87 -8.41 -6.17
N VAL A 80 3.66 -8.62 -5.65
CA VAL A 80 2.79 -7.53 -5.17
C VAL A 80 3.45 -6.79 -4.02
N ALA A 81 4.13 -7.46 -3.10
CA ALA A 81 4.87 -6.80 -2.03
C ALA A 81 6.00 -5.89 -2.57
N ILE A 82 6.75 -6.34 -3.59
CA ILE A 82 7.74 -5.50 -4.26
C ILE A 82 7.06 -4.30 -4.95
N LEU A 83 5.95 -4.53 -5.66
CA LEU A 83 5.20 -3.48 -6.32
C LEU A 83 4.70 -2.43 -5.31
N VAL A 84 4.15 -2.86 -4.17
CA VAL A 84 3.74 -1.99 -3.07
C VAL A 84 4.90 -1.15 -2.57
N PHE A 85 6.06 -1.77 -2.32
CA PHE A 85 7.24 -1.05 -1.86
C PHE A 85 7.66 0.04 -2.85
N LEU A 86 7.80 -0.31 -4.14
CA LEU A 86 8.25 0.62 -5.18
C LEU A 86 7.22 1.73 -5.43
N PHE A 87 5.93 1.39 -5.48
CA PHE A 87 4.85 2.35 -5.66
C PHE A 87 4.81 3.36 -4.51
N VAL A 88 4.86 2.88 -3.26
CA VAL A 88 4.81 3.73 -2.07
C VAL A 88 6.08 4.59 -1.96
N LEU A 89 7.24 4.06 -2.32
CA LEU A 89 8.48 4.83 -2.41
C LEU A 89 8.33 6.00 -3.40
N ALA A 90 7.83 5.72 -4.61
CA ALA A 90 7.57 6.75 -5.63
C ALA A 90 6.53 7.78 -5.15
N ALA A 91 5.41 7.34 -4.58
CA ALA A 91 4.39 8.22 -4.03
C ALA A 91 4.94 9.11 -2.91
N THR A 92 5.83 8.59 -2.07
CA THR A 92 6.52 9.36 -1.02
C THR A 92 7.42 10.43 -1.61
N ALA A 93 8.23 10.06 -2.60
CA ALA A 93 9.18 10.95 -3.26
C ALA A 93 8.51 12.03 -4.13
N ILE A 94 7.27 11.82 -4.57
CA ILE A 94 6.54 12.76 -5.44
C ILE A 94 5.53 13.59 -4.65
N ALA A 95 4.67 12.95 -3.86
CA ALA A 95 3.44 13.56 -3.34
C ALA A 95 3.51 13.90 -1.83
N HIS A 96 4.40 13.25 -1.07
CA HIS A 96 4.42 13.35 0.40
C HIS A 96 5.75 13.89 0.95
N ARG A 97 6.36 14.82 0.21
CA ARG A 97 7.56 15.55 0.61
C ARG A 97 7.22 16.65 1.61
N TYR A 98 6.95 16.26 2.85
CA TYR A 98 6.51 17.19 3.90
C TYR A 98 7.47 18.38 4.11
N TRP A 99 8.76 18.20 3.85
CA TRP A 99 9.80 19.24 3.96
C TRP A 99 9.67 20.38 2.94
N ASP A 100 8.88 20.23 1.88
CA ASP A 100 8.63 21.31 0.92
C ASP A 100 7.49 22.25 1.37
N TYR A 101 6.78 21.91 2.44
CA TYR A 101 5.65 22.69 2.95
C TYR A 101 6.10 23.62 4.09
N PRO A 102 5.59 24.87 4.15
CA PRO A 102 5.84 25.75 5.28
C PRO A 102 5.17 25.21 6.55
N PRO A 103 5.64 25.59 7.75
CA PRO A 103 5.03 25.17 9.01
C PRO A 103 3.52 25.46 9.05
N GLY A 104 2.72 24.42 9.31
CA GLY A 104 1.27 24.55 9.35
C GLY A 104 0.52 23.22 9.17
N PRO A 105 -0.82 23.26 9.13
CA PRO A 105 -1.66 22.06 9.03
C PRO A 105 -1.33 21.17 7.83
N GLN A 106 -0.99 21.77 6.69
CA GLN A 106 -0.64 21.05 5.46
C GLN A 106 0.66 20.28 5.61
N GLN A 107 1.70 20.89 6.21
CA GLN A 107 2.97 20.22 6.49
C GLN A 107 2.76 19.02 7.41
N ILE A 108 1.96 19.18 8.48
CA ILE A 108 1.64 18.09 9.42
C ILE A 108 0.91 16.96 8.70
N GLY A 109 -0.07 17.28 7.83
CA GLY A 109 -0.78 16.29 7.03
C GLY A 109 0.16 15.50 6.11
N GLN A 110 1.11 16.18 5.45
CA GLN A 110 2.10 15.51 4.60
C GLN A 110 3.11 14.69 5.41
N TYR A 111 3.50 15.15 6.59
CA TYR A 111 4.36 14.38 7.49
C TYR A 111 3.70 13.08 7.94
N ASN A 112 2.42 13.12 8.27
CA ASN A 112 1.65 11.92 8.61
C ASN A 112 1.57 10.94 7.42
N ASN A 113 1.37 11.45 6.20
CA ASN A 113 1.40 10.61 5.00
C ASN A 113 2.78 10.00 4.75
N PHE A 114 3.85 10.76 4.98
CA PHE A 114 5.22 10.26 4.91
C PHE A 114 5.45 9.10 5.89
N LEU A 115 5.12 9.29 7.19
CA LEU A 115 5.27 8.24 8.21
C LEU A 115 4.43 7.00 7.92
N LYS A 116 3.18 7.19 7.46
CA LYS A 116 2.32 6.11 6.97
C LYS A 116 3.02 5.33 5.87
N ASN A 117 3.59 6.01 4.88
CA ASN A 117 4.27 5.36 3.76
C ASN A 117 5.53 4.59 4.19
N ILE A 118 6.34 5.13 5.11
CA ILE A 118 7.48 4.39 5.70
C ILE A 118 6.99 3.08 6.34
N SER A 119 5.89 3.15 7.08
CA SER A 119 5.29 1.99 7.77
C SER A 119 4.76 0.95 6.78
N ILE A 120 4.10 1.40 5.70
CA ILE A 120 3.62 0.53 4.62
C ILE A 120 4.79 -0.16 3.91
N MET A 121 5.89 0.55 3.62
CA MET A 121 7.09 -0.04 3.03
C MET A 121 7.70 -1.12 3.94
N GLY A 122 7.76 -0.88 5.25
CA GLY A 122 8.17 -1.91 6.22
C GLY A 122 7.25 -3.13 6.20
N GLY A 123 5.93 -2.92 6.19
CA GLY A 123 4.93 -3.97 6.04
C GLY A 123 5.10 -4.77 4.75
N ALA A 124 5.39 -4.10 3.63
CA ALA A 124 5.64 -4.73 2.34
C ALA A 124 6.87 -5.65 2.38
N ILE A 125 7.98 -5.21 3.01
CA ILE A 125 9.16 -6.07 3.21
C ILE A 125 8.80 -7.31 4.04
N LEU A 126 8.03 -7.14 5.12
CA LEU A 126 7.60 -8.27 5.95
C LEU A 126 6.71 -9.26 5.16
N ILE A 127 5.80 -8.77 4.32
CA ILE A 127 5.02 -9.64 3.41
C ILE A 127 5.90 -10.30 2.36
N PHE A 128 6.90 -9.60 1.82
CA PHE A 128 7.84 -10.19 0.88
C PHE A 128 8.59 -11.37 1.50
N VAL A 129 9.03 -11.25 2.77
CA VAL A 129 9.73 -12.32 3.49
C VAL A 129 8.79 -13.48 3.85
N THR A 130 7.65 -13.17 4.48
CA THR A 130 6.69 -14.16 5.01
C THR A 130 5.88 -14.86 3.91
N GLY A 131 5.65 -14.20 2.78
CA GLY A 131 4.83 -14.69 1.68
C GLY A 131 3.33 -14.69 1.99
N ALA A 132 2.58 -15.53 1.27
CA ALA A 132 1.13 -15.50 1.24
C ALA A 132 0.43 -16.23 2.41
N GLY A 133 1.14 -17.11 3.12
CA GLY A 133 0.52 -18.04 4.07
C GLY A 133 -0.50 -18.98 3.42
N ARG A 134 -1.22 -19.76 4.23
CA ARG A 134 -2.12 -20.83 3.73
C ARG A 134 -3.38 -20.36 3.03
N PHE A 135 -3.81 -19.14 3.30
CA PHE A 135 -5.04 -18.57 2.79
C PHE A 135 -4.73 -17.68 1.58
N SER A 136 -4.35 -18.30 0.46
CA SER A 136 -3.93 -17.58 -0.75
C SER A 136 -4.26 -18.38 -2.00
N LEU A 137 -4.47 -17.66 -3.10
CA LEU A 137 -4.66 -18.25 -4.42
C LEU A 137 -3.33 -18.64 -5.10
N ASP A 138 -2.19 -18.10 -4.64
CA ASP A 138 -0.83 -18.51 -5.05
C ASP A 138 -0.64 -20.03 -5.07
N ARG A 139 -1.25 -20.71 -4.09
CA ARG A 139 -1.16 -22.17 -3.95
C ARG A 139 -1.80 -22.95 -5.11
N LYS A 140 -2.81 -22.39 -5.80
CA LYS A 140 -3.41 -23.01 -6.99
C LYS A 140 -2.47 -23.01 -8.19
N PHE A 141 -1.42 -22.18 -8.17
CA PHE A 141 -0.45 -22.03 -9.25
C PHE A 141 0.91 -22.68 -8.95
N GLY A 142 1.00 -23.56 -7.94
CA GLY A 142 2.18 -24.39 -7.70
C GLY A 142 3.39 -23.63 -7.15
N ARG A 143 3.17 -22.63 -6.28
CA ARG A 143 4.21 -21.96 -5.50
C ARG A 143 3.83 -21.91 -4.02
#